data_AF-A0A4Y9MRV6-F1
#
_entry.id   AF-A0A4Y9MRV6-F1
#
_cell.length_a   1.000
_cell.length_b   1.000
_cell.length_c   1.000
_cell.angle_alpha   90.00
_cell.angle_beta   90.00
_cell.angle_gamma   90.00
#
_symmetry.space_group_name_H-M   'P 1'
#
loop_
_entity.id
_entity.type
_entity.pdbx_description
1 polymer ?
#
loop_
_entity_poly.entity_id
_entity_poly.type
_entity_poly.pdbx_seq_one_letter_code
_entity_poly.pdbx_strand_id
1 'polypeptide(L)'
;MTVLIEDPLIAGMAIKQALPLHESSRRLRELYPECPRVYGVAVMGDLSRRRWWPLADALAADRLQGMFDLAAADTDNRAAVAQQLAATLAHVVLGRVIPLLVLEGRAWDTGLENLWVHVDSEGAIDWVGVVDPTLRALPDDPACRRRPRLGAPRGIVALPSEAALTTWVAHRSHRALAPLFNRLAEISDGAMSVPAMWHLVGGAVVGAATQVPLLAGSSEWTSMRRGQAVLDALVGFGLPVRGAARGGKVLLN
;
A
#
# COMPACT_ATOMS: atom_id res chain seq x y z
N MET A 1 13.41 -11.18 -24.73
CA MET A 1 14.34 -11.50 -23.62
C MET A 1 14.12 -10.43 -22.56
N THR A 2 13.39 -10.74 -21.48
CA THR A 2 13.30 -9.87 -20.30
C THR A 2 14.62 -10.02 -19.54
N VAL A 3 15.36 -8.93 -19.36
CA VAL A 3 16.55 -8.92 -18.52
C VAL A 3 16.07 -9.08 -17.08
N LEU A 4 16.45 -10.18 -16.42
CA LEU A 4 16.26 -10.33 -14.97
C LEU A 4 17.09 -9.25 -14.29
N ILE A 5 16.45 -8.16 -13.85
CA ILE A 5 17.09 -7.16 -13.01
C ILE A 5 17.22 -7.79 -11.62
N GLU A 6 18.43 -8.18 -11.26
CA GLU A 6 18.72 -8.63 -9.90
C GLU A 6 18.67 -7.43 -8.97
N ASP A 7 17.57 -7.33 -8.24
CA ASP A 7 17.36 -6.25 -7.29
C ASP A 7 18.18 -6.51 -6.01
N PRO A 8 19.15 -5.65 -5.65
CA PRO A 8 20.07 -5.91 -4.55
C PRO A 8 19.41 -5.95 -3.17
N LEU A 9 18.29 -5.23 -2.97
CA LEU A 9 17.56 -5.28 -1.71
C LEU A 9 16.77 -6.58 -1.56
N ILE A 10 16.23 -7.09 -2.67
CA ILE A 10 15.52 -8.37 -2.70
C ILE A 10 16.52 -9.53 -2.58
N ALA A 11 17.64 -9.49 -3.32
CA ALA A 11 18.70 -10.49 -3.26
C ALA A 11 19.35 -10.56 -1.86
N GLY A 12 19.42 -9.42 -1.16
CA GLY A 12 19.96 -9.32 0.20
C GLY A 12 19.05 -9.86 1.31
N MET A 13 17.84 -10.35 1.01
CA MET A 13 16.92 -10.89 2.02
C MET A 13 17.40 -12.24 2.58
N ALA A 14 17.55 -12.33 3.90
CA ALA A 14 17.97 -13.55 4.61
C ALA A 14 16.77 -14.33 5.20
N ILE A 15 15.95 -14.92 4.32
CA ILE A 15 14.72 -15.63 4.73
C ILE A 15 15.06 -16.98 5.39
N LYS A 16 15.04 -17.04 6.72
CA LYS A 16 15.26 -18.29 7.48
C LYS A 16 14.10 -19.26 7.36
N GLN A 17 12.88 -18.72 7.27
CA GLN A 17 11.65 -19.50 7.16
C GLN A 17 10.69 -18.82 6.19
N ALA A 18 10.31 -19.54 5.12
CA ALA A 18 9.28 -19.06 4.22
C ALA A 18 7.92 -19.00 4.93
N LEU A 19 7.23 -17.87 4.76
CA LEU A 19 5.91 -17.57 5.30
C LEU A 19 4.95 -17.31 4.14
N PRO A 20 3.62 -17.38 4.34
CA PRO A 20 2.65 -17.08 3.28
C PRO A 20 2.90 -15.73 2.59
N LEU A 21 3.29 -14.69 3.34
CA LEU A 21 3.63 -13.39 2.79
C LEU A 21 4.85 -13.43 1.86
N HIS A 22 5.85 -14.27 2.12
CA HIS A 22 7.01 -14.44 1.23
C HIS A 22 6.60 -14.98 -0.13
N GLU A 23 5.72 -15.98 -0.13
CA GLU A 23 5.20 -16.60 -1.36
C GLU A 23 4.36 -15.60 -2.16
N SER A 24 3.43 -14.89 -1.50
CA SER A 24 2.61 -13.86 -2.13
C SER A 24 3.47 -12.70 -2.66
N SER A 25 4.43 -12.20 -1.87
CA SER A 25 5.29 -11.10 -2.30
C SER A 25 6.20 -11.49 -3.47
N ARG A 26 6.62 -12.76 -3.57
CA ARG A 26 7.35 -13.25 -4.74
C ARG A 26 6.49 -13.15 -6.00
N ARG A 27 5.25 -13.65 -5.98
CA ARG A 27 4.33 -13.55 -7.12
C ARG A 27 4.01 -12.10 -7.49
N LEU A 28 3.85 -11.23 -6.49
CA LEU A 28 3.62 -9.80 -6.74
C LEU A 28 4.83 -9.11 -7.41
N ARG A 29 6.06 -9.52 -7.11
CA ARG A 29 7.27 -9.03 -7.80
C ARG A 29 7.31 -9.45 -9.26
N GLU A 30 6.78 -10.63 -9.59
CA GLU A 30 6.71 -11.16 -10.96
C GLU A 30 5.70 -10.43 -11.84
N LEU A 31 4.75 -9.67 -11.26
CA LEU A 31 3.78 -8.85 -12.02
C LEU A 31 4.44 -7.72 -12.80
N TYR A 32 5.56 -7.20 -12.29
CA TYR A 32 6.31 -6.15 -12.97
C TYR A 32 7.82 -6.36 -12.76
N PRO A 33 8.45 -7.28 -13.51
CA PRO A 33 9.84 -7.70 -13.29
C PRO A 33 10.86 -6.57 -13.43
N GLU A 34 10.56 -5.54 -14.22
CA GLU A 34 11.38 -4.35 -14.39
C GLU A 34 11.41 -3.47 -13.12
N CYS A 35 10.34 -3.53 -12.32
CA CYS A 35 10.18 -2.75 -11.09
C CYS A 35 9.61 -3.65 -9.98
N PRO A 36 10.36 -4.68 -9.52
CA PRO A 36 9.82 -5.73 -8.65
C PRO A 36 9.35 -5.16 -7.30
N ARG A 37 9.97 -4.07 -6.84
CA ARG A 37 9.59 -3.36 -5.62
C ARG A 37 8.24 -2.67 -5.69
N VAL A 38 7.53 -2.61 -6.83
CA VAL A 38 6.26 -1.84 -6.93
C VAL A 38 5.14 -2.46 -6.11
N TYR A 39 4.98 -3.79 -6.15
CA TYR A 39 3.87 -4.49 -5.49
C TYR A 39 4.30 -5.38 -4.33
N GLY A 40 5.39 -6.14 -4.49
CA GLY A 40 5.88 -7.03 -3.43
C GLY A 40 6.49 -6.26 -2.27
N VAL A 41 6.22 -6.70 -1.04
CA VAL A 41 6.80 -6.13 0.19
C VAL A 41 7.92 -7.01 0.74
N ALA A 42 8.71 -6.42 1.63
CA ALA A 42 9.70 -7.14 2.43
C ALA A 42 9.14 -7.53 3.81
N VAL A 43 9.80 -8.47 4.48
CA VAL A 43 9.63 -8.73 5.91
C VAL A 43 10.83 -8.17 6.63
N MET A 44 10.59 -7.27 7.59
CA MET A 44 11.66 -6.52 8.26
C MET A 44 12.63 -7.41 9.04
N GLY A 45 12.20 -8.62 9.42
CA GLY A 45 13.04 -9.61 10.07
C GLY A 45 14.12 -10.23 9.17
N ASP A 46 13.99 -10.09 7.85
CA ASP A 46 14.91 -10.70 6.87
C ASP A 46 15.90 -9.69 6.28
N LEU A 47 15.90 -8.44 6.75
CA LEU A 47 16.64 -7.34 6.16
C LEU A 47 17.62 -6.68 7.13
N SER A 48 18.69 -6.10 6.58
CA SER A 48 19.44 -5.06 7.28
C SER A 48 18.65 -3.76 7.29
N ARG A 49 18.62 -3.03 8.42
CA ARG A 49 17.81 -1.81 8.58
C ARG A 49 18.46 -0.53 8.02
N ARG A 50 19.45 -0.65 7.14
CA ARG A 50 20.10 0.52 6.52
C ARG A 50 19.10 1.24 5.61
N ARG A 51 18.88 2.54 5.82
CA ARG A 51 17.89 3.39 5.11
C ARG A 51 16.43 2.95 5.27
N TRP A 52 16.16 2.06 6.22
CA TRP A 52 14.80 1.70 6.60
C TRP A 52 14.40 2.49 7.84
N TRP A 53 13.16 2.99 7.85
CA TRP A 53 12.60 3.62 9.04
C TRP A 53 11.11 3.26 9.19
N PRO A 54 10.59 3.20 10.44
CA PRO A 54 9.17 2.97 10.69
C PRO A 54 8.32 4.08 10.08
N LEU A 55 7.25 3.75 9.35
CA LEU A 55 6.39 4.78 8.74
C LEU A 55 5.80 5.74 9.78
N ALA A 56 5.63 5.29 11.03
CA ALA A 56 5.23 6.14 12.15
C ALA A 56 6.14 7.37 12.37
N ASP A 57 7.43 7.27 12.03
CA ASP A 57 8.39 8.37 12.15
C ASP A 57 8.10 9.51 11.16
N ALA A 58 7.27 9.27 10.13
CA ALA A 58 6.69 10.33 9.28
C ALA A 58 5.92 11.37 10.10
N LEU A 59 5.33 10.97 11.23
CA LEU A 59 4.58 11.85 12.13
C LEU A 59 5.42 12.36 13.29
N ALA A 60 6.30 11.53 13.86
CA ALA A 60 6.95 11.82 15.14
C ALA A 60 8.36 12.43 15.03
N ALA A 61 9.04 12.29 13.89
CA ALA A 61 10.45 12.66 13.74
C ALA A 61 10.71 13.59 12.54
N ASP A 62 9.72 14.40 12.18
CA ASP A 62 9.76 15.36 11.05
C ASP A 62 10.24 14.76 9.72
N ARG A 63 10.14 13.43 9.54
CA ARG A 63 10.55 12.76 8.29
C ARG A 63 9.70 13.24 7.12
N LEU A 64 8.39 13.40 7.31
CA LEU A 64 7.49 13.89 6.27
C LEU A 64 7.77 15.36 5.91
N GLN A 65 8.14 16.19 6.90
CA GLN A 65 8.57 17.57 6.68
C GLN A 65 9.85 17.59 5.84
N GLY A 66 10.88 16.83 6.23
CA GLY A 66 12.12 16.75 5.48
C GLY A 66 11.94 16.23 4.05
N MET A 67 11.04 15.25 3.82
CA MET A 67 10.70 14.80 2.47
C MET A 67 10.02 15.90 1.65
N PHE A 68 9.12 16.67 2.26
CA PHE A 68 8.46 17.79 1.61
C PHE A 68 9.45 18.90 1.25
N ASP A 69 10.31 19.29 2.19
CA ASP A 69 11.30 20.36 2.00
C ASP A 69 12.33 19.99 0.93
N LEU A 70 12.79 18.73 0.92
CA LEU A 70 13.69 18.24 -0.11
C LEU A 70 13.06 18.32 -1.49
N ALA A 71 11.83 17.83 -1.65
CA ALA A 71 11.12 17.87 -2.92
C ALA A 71 10.76 19.32 -3.35
N ALA A 72 10.45 20.20 -2.40
CA ALA A 72 10.18 21.62 -2.66
C ALA A 72 11.44 22.41 -3.02
N ALA A 73 12.64 21.96 -2.62
CA ALA A 73 13.88 22.59 -3.04
C ALA A 73 14.13 22.43 -4.56
N ASP A 74 13.60 21.35 -5.15
CA ASP A 74 13.75 21.06 -6.59
C ASP A 74 12.64 21.71 -7.45
N THR A 75 11.56 22.20 -6.83
CA THR A 75 10.44 22.82 -7.56
C THR A 75 9.69 23.88 -6.75
N ASP A 76 9.36 25.01 -7.38
CA ASP A 76 8.49 26.04 -6.78
C ASP A 76 7.00 25.62 -6.67
N ASN A 77 6.63 24.43 -7.15
CA ASN A 77 5.24 23.97 -7.12
C ASN A 77 4.93 23.09 -5.90
N ARG A 78 4.67 23.74 -4.76
CA ARG A 78 4.26 23.10 -3.50
C ARG A 78 3.05 22.16 -3.63
N ALA A 79 2.08 22.51 -4.49
CA ALA A 79 0.90 21.68 -4.71
C ALA A 79 1.26 20.37 -5.42
N ALA A 80 2.17 20.42 -6.40
CA ALA A 80 2.69 19.22 -7.05
C ALA A 80 3.47 18.32 -6.07
N VAL A 81 4.29 18.92 -5.20
CA VAL A 81 5.01 18.18 -4.14
C VAL A 81 4.02 17.49 -3.19
N ALA A 82 3.01 18.22 -2.71
CA ALA A 82 1.98 17.66 -1.84
C ALA A 82 1.21 16.51 -2.53
N GLN A 83 0.85 16.68 -3.80
CA GLN A 83 0.18 15.63 -4.59
C GLN A 83 1.06 14.39 -4.76
N GLN A 84 2.34 14.55 -5.06
CA GLN A 84 3.28 13.45 -5.22
C GLN A 84 3.49 12.69 -3.91
N LEU A 85 3.67 13.39 -2.79
CA LEU A 85 3.80 12.76 -1.48
C LEU A 85 2.50 12.05 -1.07
N ALA A 86 1.33 12.66 -1.30
CA ALA A 86 0.05 12.02 -1.04
C ALA A 86 -0.13 10.73 -1.85
N ALA A 87 0.22 10.75 -3.14
CA ALA A 87 0.20 9.56 -3.99
C ALA A 87 1.18 8.48 -3.49
N THR A 88 2.39 8.88 -3.08
CA THR A 88 3.40 7.98 -2.53
C THR A 88 2.90 7.30 -1.26
N LEU A 89 2.34 8.07 -0.32
CA LEU A 89 1.78 7.53 0.93
C LEU A 89 0.58 6.61 0.66
N ALA A 90 -0.31 6.98 -0.27
CA ALA A 90 -1.40 6.12 -0.71
C ALA A 90 -0.90 4.79 -1.29
N HIS A 91 0.18 4.82 -2.08
CA HIS A 91 0.79 3.61 -2.64
C HIS A 91 1.46 2.74 -1.58
N VAL A 92 2.17 3.37 -0.63
CA VAL A 92 2.81 2.68 0.51
C VAL A 92 1.78 1.92 1.35
N VAL A 93 0.65 2.56 1.68
CA VAL A 93 -0.34 1.98 2.59
C VAL A 93 -1.35 1.09 1.87
N LEU A 94 -1.89 1.50 0.72
CA LEU A 94 -2.94 0.79 0.01
C LEU A 94 -2.47 0.18 -1.31
N GLY A 95 -1.76 0.95 -2.13
CA GLY A 95 -1.45 0.55 -3.51
C GLY A 95 -0.72 -0.79 -3.64
N ARG A 96 0.00 -1.22 -2.59
CA ARG A 96 0.68 -2.52 -2.54
C ARG A 96 -0.22 -3.66 -2.05
N VAL A 97 -1.09 -3.43 -1.06
CA VAL A 97 -1.95 -4.49 -0.52
C VAL A 97 -3.15 -4.79 -1.43
N ILE A 98 -3.61 -3.80 -2.21
CA ILE A 98 -4.71 -3.99 -3.16
C ILE A 98 -4.41 -5.09 -4.18
N PRO A 99 -3.25 -5.12 -4.88
CA PRO A 99 -2.84 -6.24 -5.72
C PRO A 99 -2.98 -7.61 -5.05
N LEU A 100 -2.53 -7.73 -3.79
CA LEU A 100 -2.65 -8.97 -3.03
C LEU A 100 -4.13 -9.35 -2.78
N LEU A 101 -4.93 -8.36 -2.40
CA LEU A 101 -6.34 -8.54 -2.13
C LEU A 101 -7.09 -8.99 -3.38
N VAL A 102 -6.92 -8.26 -4.49
CA VAL A 102 -7.69 -8.50 -5.71
C VAL A 102 -7.33 -9.85 -6.34
N LEU A 103 -6.04 -10.22 -6.34
CA LEU A 103 -5.58 -11.49 -6.90
C LEU A 103 -5.83 -12.68 -5.96
N GLU A 104 -5.44 -12.56 -4.69
CA GLU A 104 -5.35 -13.73 -3.80
C GLU A 104 -6.43 -13.74 -2.71
N GLY A 105 -7.19 -12.66 -2.50
CA GLY A 105 -8.10 -12.55 -1.36
C GLY A 105 -7.33 -12.59 -0.03
N ARG A 106 -6.13 -12.00 -0.04
CA ARG A 106 -5.23 -11.89 1.12
C ARG A 106 -4.88 -10.42 1.38
N ALA A 107 -4.49 -10.10 2.60
CA ALA A 107 -3.96 -8.78 2.94
C ALA A 107 -2.99 -8.88 4.12
N TRP A 108 -1.90 -8.10 4.08
CA TRP A 108 -1.13 -7.83 5.30
C TRP A 108 -1.72 -6.64 6.04
N ASP A 109 -1.24 -6.41 7.27
CA ASP A 109 -1.67 -5.28 8.07
C ASP A 109 -1.02 -3.98 7.58
N THR A 110 -1.86 -3.04 7.12
CA THR A 110 -1.45 -1.72 6.61
C THR A 110 -1.37 -0.65 7.70
N GLY A 111 -1.50 -1.03 8.97
CA GLY A 111 -1.35 -0.14 10.10
C GLY A 111 0.03 0.52 10.15
N LEU A 112 0.05 1.76 10.64
CA LEU A 112 1.24 2.60 10.71
C LEU A 112 2.37 1.94 11.52
N GLU A 113 2.01 1.20 12.57
CA GLU A 113 2.92 0.46 13.44
C GLU A 113 3.56 -0.76 12.75
N ASN A 114 2.94 -1.26 11.68
CA ASN A 114 3.41 -2.44 10.96
C ASN A 114 4.30 -2.08 9.76
N LEU A 115 4.13 -0.88 9.22
CA LEU A 115 4.80 -0.47 7.98
C LEU A 115 6.15 0.18 8.25
N TRP A 116 7.13 -0.22 7.46
CA TRP A 116 8.44 0.40 7.33
C TRP A 116 8.66 0.78 5.88
N VAL A 117 9.40 1.86 5.67
CA VAL A 117 9.74 2.33 4.32
C VAL A 117 11.25 2.34 4.15
N HIS A 118 11.70 1.93 2.97
CA HIS A 118 13.06 2.15 2.51
C HIS A 118 13.07 3.43 1.70
N VAL A 119 14.15 4.20 1.85
CA VAL A 119 14.42 5.36 1.02
C VAL A 119 15.65 5.12 0.16
N ASP A 120 15.59 5.57 -1.08
CA ASP A 120 16.70 5.52 -2.02
C ASP A 120 17.79 6.56 -1.68
N SER A 121 18.74 6.77 -2.60
CA SER A 121 19.80 7.78 -2.44
C SER A 121 19.30 9.22 -2.53
N GLU A 122 18.14 9.44 -3.15
CA GLU A 122 17.51 10.75 -3.32
C GLU A 122 16.53 11.05 -2.18
N GLY A 123 16.34 10.11 -1.25
CA GLY A 123 15.44 10.27 -0.10
C GLY A 123 13.98 9.97 -0.43
N ALA A 124 13.68 9.50 -1.64
CA ALA A 124 12.34 9.08 -2.03
C ALA A 124 12.04 7.67 -1.52
N ILE A 125 10.77 7.40 -1.18
CA ILE A 125 10.33 6.07 -0.76
C ILE A 125 10.25 5.18 -1.99
N ASP A 126 11.09 4.14 -2.04
CA ASP A 126 11.18 3.20 -3.15
C ASP A 126 10.67 1.79 -2.77
N TRP A 127 10.60 1.46 -1.48
CA TRP A 127 10.13 0.16 -1.02
C TRP A 127 9.44 0.16 0.35
N VAL A 128 8.72 -0.92 0.63
CA VAL A 128 7.93 -1.10 1.85
C VAL A 128 8.18 -2.48 2.44
N GLY A 129 8.30 -2.52 3.76
CA GLY A 129 8.46 -3.72 4.55
C GLY A 129 7.43 -3.77 5.67
N VAL A 130 7.12 -4.99 6.13
CA VAL A 130 6.22 -5.23 7.26
C VAL A 130 6.95 -5.87 8.43
N VAL A 131 6.55 -5.52 9.66
CA VAL A 131 7.11 -6.10 10.88
C VAL A 131 6.43 -7.42 11.23
N ASP A 132 5.10 -7.40 11.29
CA ASP A 132 4.24 -8.57 11.39
C ASP A 132 3.87 -9.07 9.98
N PRO A 133 4.43 -10.22 9.55
CA PRO A 133 4.15 -10.81 8.24
C PRO A 133 2.84 -11.59 8.18
N THR A 134 2.01 -11.55 9.23
CA THR A 134 0.76 -12.32 9.30
C THR A 134 -0.27 -11.81 8.29
N LEU A 135 -0.64 -12.67 7.35
CA LEU A 135 -1.70 -12.38 6.39
C LEU A 135 -3.09 -12.58 6.99
N ARG A 136 -4.05 -11.78 6.55
CA ARG A 136 -5.48 -12.01 6.69
C ARG A 136 -5.99 -12.52 5.35
N ALA A 137 -6.81 -13.56 5.34
CA ALA A 137 -7.26 -14.20 4.11
C ALA A 137 -8.70 -14.73 4.22
N LEU A 138 -9.26 -15.12 3.09
CA LEU A 138 -10.55 -15.82 3.05
C LEU A 138 -10.44 -17.24 3.65
N PRO A 139 -11.53 -17.82 4.17
CA PRO A 139 -11.50 -19.14 4.80
C PRO A 139 -11.05 -20.27 3.88
N ASP A 140 -11.29 -20.12 2.57
CA ASP A 140 -10.93 -21.11 1.55
C ASP A 140 -9.46 -21.07 1.14
N ASP A 141 -8.67 -20.14 1.70
CA ASP A 141 -7.25 -20.07 1.40
C ASP A 141 -6.53 -21.38 1.74
N PRO A 142 -5.76 -21.97 0.79
CA PRO A 142 -5.06 -23.23 1.03
C PRO A 142 -4.11 -23.18 2.24
N ALA A 143 -3.51 -22.03 2.55
CA ALA A 143 -2.62 -21.88 3.68
C ALA A 143 -3.36 -21.92 5.03
N CYS A 144 -4.66 -21.58 5.08
CA CYS A 144 -5.49 -21.74 6.28
C CYS A 144 -5.70 -23.22 6.64
N ARG A 145 -5.70 -24.11 5.63
CA ARG A 145 -5.87 -25.56 5.82
C ARG A 145 -4.57 -26.28 6.19
N ARG A 146 -3.40 -25.66 5.97
CA ARG A 146 -2.10 -26.25 6.31
C ARG A 146 -1.96 -26.36 7.83
N ARG A 147 -1.61 -27.56 8.33
CA ARG A 147 -1.17 -27.71 9.72
C ARG A 147 0.18 -27.01 9.87
N PRO A 148 0.34 -26.07 10.82
CA PRO A 148 1.66 -25.51 11.10
C PRO A 148 2.58 -26.64 11.55
N ARG A 149 3.86 -26.55 11.18
CA ARG A 149 4.89 -27.37 11.84
C ARG A 149 4.86 -27.06 13.33
N LEU A 150 5.10 -28.05 14.19
CA LEU A 150 5.17 -27.84 15.64
C LEU A 150 6.10 -26.66 15.96
N GLY A 151 5.57 -25.64 16.63
CA GLY A 151 6.31 -24.42 17.00
C GLY A 151 6.44 -23.34 15.91
N ALA A 152 5.91 -23.55 14.69
CA ALA A 152 5.96 -22.55 13.62
C ALA A 152 4.70 -21.65 13.61
N PRO A 153 4.85 -20.32 13.48
CA PRO A 153 3.70 -19.45 13.24
C PRO A 153 3.00 -19.82 11.93
N ARG A 154 1.66 -19.86 11.92
CA ARG A 154 0.87 -20.08 10.70
C ARG A 154 1.12 -18.97 9.66
N GLY A 155 1.40 -17.75 10.12
CA GLY A 155 1.60 -16.57 9.26
C GLY A 155 0.35 -16.18 8.46
N ILE A 156 -0.81 -16.75 8.77
CA ILE A 156 -2.09 -16.48 8.12
C ILE A 156 -3.25 -16.67 9.11
N VAL A 157 -4.25 -15.80 9.01
CA VAL A 157 -5.48 -15.78 9.80
C VAL A 157 -6.67 -15.67 8.85
N ALA A 158 -7.63 -16.56 8.98
CA ALA A 158 -8.87 -16.51 8.20
C ALA A 158 -9.83 -15.45 8.77
N LEU A 159 -10.39 -14.62 7.90
CA LEU A 159 -11.53 -13.76 8.19
C LEU A 159 -12.81 -14.41 7.66
N PRO A 160 -13.98 -14.17 8.27
CA PRO A 160 -15.18 -14.95 8.00
C PRO A 160 -15.77 -14.75 6.59
N SER A 161 -15.45 -13.63 5.94
CA SER A 161 -15.98 -13.29 4.61
C SER A 161 -15.11 -12.28 3.90
N GLU A 162 -15.38 -12.07 2.62
CA GLU A 162 -14.73 -11.01 1.86
C GLU A 162 -15.07 -9.62 2.39
N ALA A 163 -16.31 -9.39 2.82
CA ALA A 163 -16.70 -8.13 3.45
C ALA A 163 -15.86 -7.86 4.71
N ALA A 164 -15.63 -8.87 5.55
CA ALA A 164 -14.76 -8.71 6.72
C ALA A 164 -13.32 -8.36 6.33
N LEU A 165 -12.79 -8.98 5.27
CA LEU A 165 -11.45 -8.69 4.76
C LEU A 165 -11.32 -7.28 4.18
N THR A 166 -12.25 -6.87 3.32
CA THR A 166 -12.21 -5.55 2.67
C THR A 166 -12.46 -4.42 3.68
N THR A 167 -13.38 -4.60 4.62
CA THR A 167 -13.60 -3.66 5.73
C THR A 167 -12.37 -3.57 6.64
N TRP A 168 -11.71 -4.70 6.93
CA TRP A 168 -10.49 -4.69 7.74
C TRP A 168 -9.35 -3.94 7.04
N VAL A 169 -9.10 -4.19 5.75
CA VAL A 169 -8.11 -3.45 4.95
C VAL A 169 -8.44 -1.96 4.93
N ALA A 170 -9.68 -1.60 4.61
CA ALA A 170 -10.12 -0.21 4.59
C ALA A 170 -9.90 0.48 5.94
N HIS A 171 -10.22 -0.19 7.05
CA HIS A 171 -10.07 0.38 8.39
C HIS A 171 -8.61 0.59 8.74
N ARG A 172 -7.75 -0.42 8.52
CA ARG A 172 -6.31 -0.32 8.84
C ARG A 172 -5.62 0.75 8.00
N SER A 173 -5.94 0.79 6.71
CA SER A 173 -5.42 1.82 5.82
C SER A 173 -5.94 3.21 6.16
N HIS A 174 -7.20 3.34 6.58
CA HIS A 174 -7.74 4.62 7.06
C HIS A 174 -6.97 5.11 8.28
N ARG A 175 -6.78 4.25 9.28
CA ARG A 175 -6.06 4.59 10.52
C ARG A 175 -4.59 4.96 10.29
N ALA A 176 -3.98 4.45 9.23
CA ALA A 176 -2.63 4.84 8.83
C ALA A 176 -2.61 6.15 8.02
N LEU A 177 -3.46 6.29 6.98
CA LEU A 177 -3.42 7.42 6.06
C LEU A 177 -3.99 8.72 6.62
N ALA A 178 -5.04 8.66 7.45
CA ALA A 178 -5.65 9.89 8.00
C ALA A 178 -4.65 10.80 8.72
N PRO A 179 -3.84 10.33 9.69
CA PRO A 179 -2.86 11.21 10.34
C PRO A 179 -1.74 11.66 9.39
N LEU A 180 -1.32 10.82 8.44
CA LEU A 180 -0.32 11.18 7.43
C LEU A 180 -0.81 12.30 6.51
N PHE A 181 -2.06 12.23 6.04
CA PHE A 181 -2.67 13.25 5.19
C PHE A 181 -2.93 14.56 5.94
N ASN A 182 -3.36 14.49 7.21
CA ASN A 182 -3.49 15.69 8.04
C ASN A 182 -2.14 16.38 8.22
N ARG A 183 -1.09 15.60 8.55
CA ARG A 183 0.26 16.14 8.69
C ARG A 183 0.80 16.72 7.38
N LEU A 184 0.55 16.07 6.25
CA LEU A 184 0.94 16.60 4.94
C LEU A 184 0.21 17.90 4.59
N ALA A 185 -1.08 18.00 4.92
CA ALA A 185 -1.86 19.23 4.72
C ALA A 185 -1.29 20.38 5.57
N GLU A 186 -0.87 20.12 6.80
CA GLU A 186 -0.19 21.10 7.65
C GLU A 186 1.16 21.54 7.06
N ILE A 187 2.04 20.60 6.71
CA ILE A 187 3.39 20.86 6.18
C ILE A 187 3.32 21.64 4.86
N SER A 188 2.35 21.29 4.01
CA SER A 188 2.17 21.91 2.71
C SER A 188 1.45 23.27 2.78
N ASP A 189 1.08 23.75 3.97
CA ASP A 189 0.27 24.97 4.18
C ASP A 189 -1.04 24.93 3.38
N GLY A 190 -1.71 23.77 3.41
CA GLY A 190 -2.98 23.56 2.71
C GLY A 190 -2.88 23.56 1.18
N ALA A 191 -1.67 23.48 0.59
CA ALA A 191 -1.50 23.43 -0.87
C ALA A 191 -2.25 22.26 -1.52
N MET A 192 -2.57 21.22 -0.74
CA MET A 192 -3.51 20.18 -1.11
C MET A 192 -4.47 19.88 0.05
N SER A 193 -5.76 19.77 -0.24
CA SER A 193 -6.76 19.42 0.77
C SER A 193 -6.77 17.92 1.07
N VAL A 194 -7.07 17.55 2.32
CA VAL A 194 -7.22 16.14 2.73
C VAL A 194 -8.25 15.38 1.89
N PRO A 195 -9.43 15.94 1.54
CA PRO A 195 -10.36 15.29 0.61
C PRO A 195 -9.75 14.97 -0.76
N ALA A 196 -8.92 15.85 -1.31
CA ALA A 196 -8.23 15.59 -2.58
C ALA A 196 -7.23 14.44 -2.45
N MET A 197 -6.56 14.29 -1.30
CA MET A 197 -5.66 13.16 -1.03
C MET A 197 -6.43 11.84 -0.98
N TRP A 198 -7.63 11.82 -0.40
CA TRP A 198 -8.51 10.65 -0.43
C TRP A 198 -9.03 10.32 -1.84
N HIS A 199 -9.24 11.31 -2.72
CA HIS A 199 -9.53 11.05 -4.12
C HIS A 199 -8.40 10.30 -4.83
N LEU A 200 -7.13 10.62 -4.51
CA LEU A 200 -5.98 9.86 -5.03
C LEU A 200 -6.01 8.40 -4.57
N VAL A 201 -6.38 8.15 -3.31
CA VAL A 201 -6.56 6.78 -2.79
C VAL A 201 -7.60 6.02 -3.62
N GLY A 202 -8.74 6.65 -3.91
CA GLY A 202 -9.77 6.08 -4.78
C GLY A 202 -9.23 5.71 -6.16
N GLY A 203 -8.54 6.65 -6.81
CA GLY A 203 -7.89 6.43 -8.10
C GLY A 203 -6.88 5.28 -8.06
N ALA A 204 -6.07 5.18 -7.01
CA ALA A 204 -5.10 4.10 -6.84
C ALA A 204 -5.75 2.73 -6.71
N VAL A 205 -6.85 2.61 -5.94
CA VAL A 205 -7.59 1.35 -5.80
C VAL A 205 -8.21 0.93 -7.14
N VAL A 206 -8.86 1.85 -7.87
CA VAL A 206 -9.45 1.57 -9.19
C VAL A 206 -8.38 1.19 -10.21
N GLY A 207 -7.26 1.93 -10.23
CA GLY A 207 -6.12 1.67 -11.10
C GLY A 207 -5.55 0.27 -10.88
N ALA A 208 -5.25 -0.07 -9.62
CA ALA A 208 -4.73 -1.39 -9.27
C ALA A 208 -5.73 -2.51 -9.60
N ALA A 209 -7.01 -2.36 -9.25
CA ALA A 209 -8.05 -3.37 -9.52
C ALA A 209 -8.30 -3.59 -11.02
N THR A 210 -7.95 -2.62 -11.87
CA THR A 210 -8.05 -2.71 -13.34
C THR A 210 -6.77 -3.26 -13.97
N GLN A 211 -5.60 -2.78 -13.55
CA GLN A 211 -4.32 -3.08 -14.21
C GLN A 211 -3.70 -4.40 -13.74
N VAL A 212 -3.75 -4.68 -12.44
CA VAL A 212 -3.12 -5.89 -11.86
C VAL A 212 -3.67 -7.19 -12.47
N PRO A 213 -4.99 -7.34 -12.70
CA PRO A 213 -5.52 -8.57 -13.29
C PRO A 213 -5.02 -8.82 -14.71
N LEU A 214 -4.82 -7.75 -15.50
CA LEU A 214 -4.26 -7.81 -16.84
C LEU A 214 -2.80 -8.30 -16.78
N LEU A 215 -2.00 -7.79 -15.85
CA LEU A 215 -0.62 -8.23 -15.63
C LEU A 215 -0.56 -9.69 -15.18
N ALA A 216 -1.53 -10.13 -14.38
CA ALA A 216 -1.58 -11.48 -13.82
C ALA A 216 -2.28 -12.52 -14.73
N GLY A 217 -2.88 -12.11 -15.86
CA GLY A 217 -3.72 -12.99 -16.68
C GLY A 217 -4.92 -13.58 -15.92
N SER A 218 -5.51 -12.80 -14.99
CA SER A 218 -6.53 -13.27 -14.06
C SER A 218 -7.90 -12.61 -14.28
N SER A 219 -8.92 -13.05 -13.55
CA SER A 219 -10.29 -12.52 -13.68
C SER A 219 -10.38 -11.05 -13.26
N GLU A 220 -10.75 -10.18 -14.21
CA GLU A 220 -11.08 -8.77 -13.96
C GLU A 220 -12.27 -8.63 -13.02
N TRP A 221 -13.31 -9.46 -13.18
CA TRP A 221 -14.53 -9.38 -12.38
C TRP A 221 -14.27 -9.52 -10.87
N THR A 222 -13.54 -10.56 -10.48
CA THR A 222 -13.22 -10.80 -9.06
C THR A 222 -12.41 -9.64 -8.49
N SER A 223 -11.49 -9.11 -9.29
CA SER A 223 -10.58 -8.05 -8.91
C SER A 223 -11.29 -6.71 -8.74
N MET A 224 -12.13 -6.34 -9.69
CA MET A 224 -12.97 -5.14 -9.62
C MET A 224 -13.94 -5.22 -8.45
N ARG A 225 -14.60 -6.37 -8.24
CA ARG A 225 -15.53 -6.57 -7.12
C ARG A 225 -14.86 -6.34 -5.77
N ARG A 226 -13.66 -6.89 -5.56
CA ARG A 226 -12.87 -6.70 -4.34
C ARG A 226 -12.39 -5.25 -4.18
N GLY A 227 -11.92 -4.63 -5.26
CA GLY A 227 -11.53 -3.22 -5.26
C GLY A 227 -12.70 -2.30 -4.89
N GLN A 228 -13.88 -2.52 -5.47
CA GLN A 228 -15.10 -1.78 -5.13
C GLN A 228 -15.53 -2.00 -3.69
N ALA A 229 -15.46 -3.22 -3.17
CA ALA A 229 -15.79 -3.51 -1.77
C ALA A 229 -14.87 -2.76 -0.77
N VAL A 230 -13.60 -2.50 -1.12
CA VAL A 230 -12.74 -1.61 -0.32
C VAL A 230 -13.20 -0.16 -0.41
N LEU A 231 -13.55 0.33 -1.60
CA LEU A 231 -14.06 1.69 -1.78
C LEU A 231 -15.37 1.89 -1.04
N ASP A 232 -16.29 0.93 -1.09
CA ASP A 232 -17.55 0.96 -0.34
C ASP A 232 -17.30 1.04 1.17
N ALA A 233 -16.34 0.27 1.69
CA ALA A 233 -15.97 0.33 3.10
C ALA A 233 -15.37 1.70 3.48
N LEU A 234 -14.49 2.26 2.65
CA LEU A 234 -13.93 3.60 2.87
C LEU A 234 -15.01 4.69 2.84
N VAL A 235 -15.95 4.62 1.89
CA VAL A 235 -17.13 5.50 1.84
C VAL A 235 -18.02 5.32 3.07
N GLY A 236 -18.20 4.08 3.54
CA GLY A 236 -18.92 3.78 4.77
C GLY A 236 -18.28 4.40 6.02
N PHE A 237 -16.97 4.66 6.00
CA PHE A 237 -16.28 5.44 7.04
C PHE A 237 -16.36 6.97 6.84
N GLY A 238 -17.08 7.44 5.82
CA GLY A 238 -17.22 8.85 5.49
C GLY A 238 -16.09 9.44 4.65
N LEU A 239 -15.23 8.60 4.06
CA LEU A 239 -14.06 9.08 3.30
C LEU A 239 -14.44 9.44 1.86
N PRO A 240 -14.01 10.61 1.35
CA PRO A 240 -14.28 11.02 -0.02
C PRO A 240 -13.29 10.33 -0.96
N VAL A 241 -13.46 9.02 -1.19
CA VAL A 241 -12.61 8.25 -2.12
C VAL A 241 -13.25 8.10 -3.51
N ARG A 242 -14.50 8.54 -3.65
CA ARG A 242 -15.18 8.67 -4.93
C ARG A 242 -15.12 10.13 -5.33
N GLY A 243 -14.80 10.38 -6.60
CA GLY A 243 -14.75 11.75 -7.11
C GLY A 243 -16.06 12.46 -6.83
N ALA A 244 -15.98 13.70 -6.34
CA ALA A 244 -17.07 14.64 -6.58
C ALA A 244 -17.22 14.76 -8.10
N ALA A 245 -18.46 14.62 -8.60
CA ALA A 245 -18.77 15.12 -9.93
C ALA A 245 -18.18 16.54 -10.05
N ARG A 246 -17.47 16.82 -11.15
CA ARG A 246 -16.93 18.15 -11.49
C ARG A 246 -17.87 19.21 -10.92
N GLY A 247 -17.35 20.09 -10.07
CA GLY A 247 -18.09 21.21 -9.54
C GLY A 247 -18.95 21.80 -10.65
N GLY A 248 -20.27 21.82 -10.42
CA GLY A 248 -21.22 22.24 -11.41
C GLY A 248 -20.73 23.53 -12.03
N LYS A 249 -20.58 23.56 -13.36
CA LYS A 249 -20.67 24.82 -14.08
C LYS A 249 -22.01 25.40 -13.66
N VAL A 250 -21.97 26.40 -12.80
CA VAL A 250 -23.05 27.38 -12.71
C VAL A 250 -23.06 28.01 -14.10
N LEU A 251 -23.94 27.48 -14.96
CA LEU A 251 -24.39 28.22 -16.12
C LEU A 251 -25.18 29.38 -15.56
N LEU A 252 -24.49 30.51 -15.36
CA LEU A 252 -25.14 31.81 -15.26
C LEU A 252 -25.70 32.08 -16.66
N ASN A 253 -27.02 31.88 -16.79
CA ASN A 253 -27.84 32.65 -17.73
C ASN A 253 -28.47 33.79 -16.93
#